data_AF-A0A8H7KQH3-F1
#
_entry.id   AF-A0A8H7KQH3-F1
#
_cell.length_a   1.000
_cell.length_b   1.000
_cell.length_c   1.000
_cell.angle_alpha   90.00
_cell.angle_beta   90.00
_cell.angle_gamma   90.00
#
_symmetry.space_group_name_H-M   'P 1'
#
loop_
_entity.id
_entity.type
_entity.pdbx_description
1 polymer ?
#
loop_
_entity_poly.entity_id
_entity_poly.type
_entity_poly.pdbx_seq_one_letter_code
_entity_poly.pdbx_strand_id
1 'polypeptide(L)'
;MRVKRFLITDYPRNGKVDANVVRVLSAASEAFLNGPFLPCLRSLQIESQDPWSAHLLLSDRLRKVIIDLGNDLTLAHKTIISTLSIKSPMLTHVECLQASVFDQSAHVALSAIVHNMRKLRVVCFPSHALTTTALSYLASLPNLHTATLFIPEKQPYSKAIATLDAPFAPLQAITLHSAGWDDLIAFTEQVVPAYIREFAATVPINQQAIITAAQLRQLTSILAAKRTLTSIVLNDNNANIIRGWGQSNFSPLDMMPLLSCSGLEHLSLELYCAEAEFGDAFVHSLAKALPKLRYLAFFPALNDSVIYPSNCTPLSMLHMAQHCPHLESLSITPNSENFNDWAVGDFRAPEVRYLQVGNARLETRFVKKMALFLSTIFPNLQHIAWGHRYTGRQSSLSWAEVTELLAYGVKIRDQERAWMAKGQ
;
A
#
# COMPACT_ATOMS: atom_id res chain seq x y z
N MET A 1 -6.89 35.54 -13.62
CA MET A 1 -7.45 34.22 -13.21
C MET A 1 -6.54 33.61 -12.14
N ARG A 2 -7.06 33.11 -10.99
CA ARG A 2 -6.24 32.53 -9.90
C ARG A 2 -6.23 31.00 -9.94
N VAL A 3 -5.60 30.45 -10.98
CA VAL A 3 -5.46 28.98 -11.10
C VAL A 3 -4.44 28.50 -10.07
N LYS A 4 -4.85 27.61 -9.16
CA LYS A 4 -3.99 27.05 -8.10
C LYS A 4 -3.48 25.65 -8.40
N ARG A 5 -4.22 24.89 -9.21
CA ARG A 5 -3.91 23.50 -9.62
C ARG A 5 -4.06 23.41 -11.13
N PHE A 6 -3.13 22.71 -11.78
CA PHE A 6 -3.14 22.53 -13.22
C PHE A 6 -2.68 21.12 -13.56
N LEU A 7 -3.38 20.49 -14.51
CA LEU A 7 -3.09 19.15 -15.02
C LEU A 7 -2.89 19.24 -16.52
N ILE A 8 -1.71 18.80 -16.99
CA ILE A 8 -1.39 18.62 -18.40
C ILE A 8 -1.59 17.14 -18.72
N THR A 9 -2.39 16.82 -19.73
CA THR A 9 -2.57 15.44 -20.18
C THR A 9 -2.72 15.38 -21.70
N ASP A 10 -2.28 14.27 -22.30
CA ASP A 10 -2.51 13.99 -23.73
C ASP A 10 -3.97 13.56 -24.01
N TYR A 11 -4.72 13.16 -22.98
CA TYR A 11 -6.09 12.64 -23.11
C TYR A 11 -7.06 13.48 -22.27
N PRO A 12 -7.44 14.70 -22.72
CA PRO A 12 -8.33 15.56 -21.96
C PRO A 12 -9.72 14.94 -21.84
N ARG A 13 -10.11 14.56 -20.61
CA ARG A 13 -11.50 14.29 -20.21
C ARG A 13 -11.86 15.21 -19.05
N ASN A 14 -13.06 15.81 -19.06
CA ASN A 14 -13.63 16.60 -17.97
C ASN A 14 -12.72 17.74 -17.41
N GLY A 15 -12.69 18.89 -18.08
CA GLY A 15 -12.05 20.11 -17.53
C GLY A 15 -10.51 20.09 -17.47
N LYS A 16 -9.88 19.13 -18.14
CA LYS A 16 -8.43 19.06 -18.34
C LYS A 16 -8.00 19.90 -19.56
N VAL A 17 -6.81 20.51 -19.50
CA VAL A 17 -6.28 21.34 -20.60
C VAL A 17 -5.35 20.50 -21.45
N ASP A 18 -5.64 20.48 -22.76
CA ASP A 18 -4.83 19.82 -23.78
C ASP A 18 -3.42 20.44 -23.83
N ALA A 19 -2.38 19.61 -23.95
CA ALA A 19 -0.99 20.05 -24.05
C ALA A 19 -0.75 21.06 -25.20
N ASN A 20 -1.48 20.93 -26.31
CA ASN A 20 -1.44 21.87 -27.43
C ASN A 20 -2.03 23.24 -27.07
N VAL A 21 -3.10 23.26 -26.27
CA VAL A 21 -3.67 24.52 -25.75
C VAL A 21 -2.67 25.21 -24.84
N VAL A 22 -1.99 24.45 -23.97
CA VAL A 22 -0.89 25.00 -23.16
C VAL A 22 0.20 25.56 -24.06
N ARG A 23 0.61 24.84 -25.13
CA ARG A 23 1.64 25.30 -26.06
C ARG A 23 1.28 26.63 -26.73
N VAL A 24 0.03 26.78 -27.19
CA VAL A 24 -0.46 28.03 -27.81
C VAL A 24 -0.50 29.17 -26.80
N LEU A 25 -1.03 28.90 -25.59
CA LEU A 25 -1.09 29.88 -24.52
C LEU A 25 0.30 30.31 -24.03
N SER A 26 1.25 29.36 -23.99
CA SER A 26 2.65 29.56 -23.67
C SER A 26 3.36 30.45 -24.68
N ALA A 27 3.19 30.17 -25.98
CA ALA A 27 3.77 30.99 -27.05
C ALA A 27 3.22 32.42 -27.03
N ALA A 28 1.91 32.57 -26.75
CA ALA A 28 1.33 33.89 -26.53
C ALA A 28 1.89 34.55 -25.27
N SER A 29 2.05 33.81 -24.17
CA SER A 29 2.60 34.33 -22.92
C SER A 29 4.03 34.82 -23.07
N GLU A 30 4.91 34.09 -23.74
CA GLU A 30 6.30 34.51 -23.95
C GLU A 30 6.38 35.82 -24.76
N ALA A 31 5.44 36.03 -25.69
CA ALA A 31 5.37 37.26 -26.47
C ALA A 31 4.84 38.46 -25.67
N PHE A 32 4.07 38.25 -24.60
CA PHE A 32 3.29 39.32 -23.94
C PHE A 32 3.50 39.47 -22.42
N LEU A 33 4.14 38.51 -21.74
CA LEU A 33 4.26 38.49 -20.27
C LEU A 33 5.72 38.31 -19.81
N ASN A 34 6.23 39.29 -19.05
CA ASN A 34 7.50 39.21 -18.33
C ASN A 34 7.34 38.45 -16.99
N GLY A 35 6.90 37.19 -17.03
CA GLY A 35 6.70 36.40 -15.81
C GLY A 35 6.09 35.01 -16.04
N PRO A 36 5.94 34.18 -14.98
CA PRO A 36 5.33 32.86 -15.12
C PRO A 36 3.88 32.98 -15.58
N PHE A 37 3.47 32.12 -16.52
CA PHE A 37 2.14 32.16 -17.13
C PHE A 37 1.01 32.07 -16.09
N LEU A 38 1.21 31.26 -15.05
CA LEU A 38 0.29 31.11 -13.91
C LEU A 38 0.99 31.48 -12.60
N PRO A 39 1.10 32.79 -12.25
CA PRO A 39 1.86 33.26 -11.08
C PRO A 39 1.22 32.89 -9.74
N CYS A 40 0.07 32.23 -9.73
CA CYS A 40 -0.60 31.72 -8.52
C CYS A 40 -0.59 30.20 -8.42
N LEU A 41 0.05 29.50 -9.37
CA LEU A 41 0.06 28.05 -9.42
C LEU A 41 0.82 27.47 -8.23
N ARG A 42 0.19 26.51 -7.54
CA ARG A 42 0.77 25.83 -6.37
C ARG A 42 0.96 24.33 -6.57
N SER A 43 0.19 23.73 -7.47
CA SER A 43 0.26 22.31 -7.80
C SER A 43 0.25 22.12 -9.31
N LEU A 44 1.19 21.35 -9.82
CA LEU A 44 1.29 20.97 -11.23
C LEU A 44 1.35 19.44 -11.33
N GLN A 45 0.53 18.88 -12.20
CA GLN A 45 0.57 17.45 -12.55
C GLN A 45 0.77 17.32 -14.06
N ILE A 46 1.68 16.45 -14.46
CA ILE A 46 2.11 16.27 -15.84
C ILE A 46 1.89 14.79 -16.18
N GLU A 47 0.91 14.51 -17.05
CA GLU A 47 0.55 13.19 -17.57
C GLU A 47 0.62 13.22 -19.11
N SER A 48 1.77 13.60 -19.65
CA SER A 48 1.94 13.86 -21.09
C SER A 48 3.28 13.31 -21.59
N GLN A 49 3.26 12.67 -22.75
CA GLN A 49 4.44 12.17 -23.45
C GLN A 49 5.32 13.31 -23.98
N ASP A 50 4.72 14.47 -24.26
CA ASP A 50 5.44 15.68 -24.65
C ASP A 50 5.19 16.83 -23.65
N PRO A 51 5.84 16.81 -22.48
CA PRO A 51 5.58 17.77 -21.44
C PRO A 51 6.28 19.11 -21.67
N TRP A 52 6.89 19.39 -22.84
CA TRP A 52 7.72 20.58 -23.06
C TRP A 52 7.06 21.84 -22.51
N SER A 53 5.77 22.07 -22.77
CA SER A 53 5.05 23.27 -22.32
C SER A 53 5.03 23.50 -20.79
N ALA A 54 5.25 22.46 -19.97
CA ALA A 54 5.21 22.54 -18.52
C ALA A 54 6.34 23.40 -17.93
N HIS A 55 7.48 23.56 -18.62
CA HIS A 55 8.62 24.35 -18.13
C HIS A 55 8.30 25.84 -17.90
N LEU A 56 7.22 26.34 -18.51
CA LEU A 56 6.72 27.71 -18.39
C LEU A 56 5.75 27.90 -17.22
N LEU A 57 5.28 26.79 -16.65
CA LEU A 57 4.42 26.77 -15.47
C LEU A 57 5.22 26.68 -14.17
N LEU A 58 6.52 26.43 -14.25
CA LEU A 58 7.42 26.38 -13.10
C LEU A 58 7.60 27.78 -12.50
N SER A 59 7.49 27.89 -11.18
CA SER A 59 7.61 29.16 -10.47
C SER A 59 7.97 28.96 -8.99
N ASP A 60 8.46 30.03 -8.37
CA ASP A 60 8.83 30.09 -6.95
C ASP A 60 7.65 29.81 -5.99
N ARG A 61 6.42 29.94 -6.49
CA ARG A 61 5.17 29.68 -5.77
C ARG A 61 4.68 28.25 -5.86
N LEU A 62 5.27 27.43 -6.74
CA LEU A 62 4.96 26.03 -6.85
C LEU A 62 5.33 25.30 -5.54
N ARG A 63 4.46 24.38 -5.09
CA ARG A 63 4.60 23.63 -3.83
C ARG A 63 4.51 22.12 -4.03
N LYS A 64 3.75 21.69 -5.04
CA LYS A 64 3.58 20.29 -5.42
C LYS A 64 3.79 20.11 -6.92
N VAL A 65 4.60 19.10 -7.27
CA VAL A 65 4.77 18.63 -8.64
C VAL A 65 4.60 17.11 -8.66
N ILE A 66 3.78 16.62 -9.59
CA ILE A 66 3.66 15.21 -9.96
C ILE A 66 4.04 15.12 -11.44
N ILE A 67 4.98 14.25 -11.78
CA ILE A 67 5.38 13.98 -13.16
C ILE A 67 5.23 12.50 -13.42
N ASP A 68 4.38 12.13 -14.36
CA ASP A 68 4.37 10.79 -14.95
C ASP A 68 5.42 10.77 -16.06
N LEU A 69 6.44 9.91 -15.94
CA LEU A 69 7.54 9.82 -16.90
C LEU A 69 7.22 8.84 -18.04
N GLY A 70 6.07 8.16 -18.01
CA GLY A 70 5.67 7.17 -19.00
C GLY A 70 6.59 5.94 -19.04
N ASN A 71 6.79 5.34 -20.20
CA ASN A 71 7.74 4.21 -20.33
C ASN A 71 9.18 4.69 -20.56
N ASP A 72 9.33 5.85 -21.22
CA ASP A 72 10.60 6.38 -21.70
C ASP A 72 10.78 7.84 -21.29
N LEU A 73 11.91 8.16 -20.67
CA LEU A 73 12.21 9.52 -20.23
C LEU A 73 12.64 10.41 -21.41
N THR A 74 11.69 11.21 -21.92
CA THR A 74 11.98 12.16 -22.99
C THR A 74 12.92 13.30 -22.54
N LEU A 75 13.55 13.98 -23.51
CA LEU A 75 14.40 15.16 -23.22
C LEU A 75 13.62 16.25 -22.48
N ALA A 76 12.35 16.45 -22.81
CA ALA A 76 11.47 17.40 -22.16
C ALA A 76 11.35 17.12 -20.65
N HIS A 77 11.15 15.85 -20.27
CA HIS A 77 11.12 15.45 -18.87
C HIS A 77 12.42 15.82 -18.16
N LYS A 78 13.58 15.47 -18.74
CA LYS A 78 14.91 15.80 -18.19
C LYS A 78 15.11 17.30 -17.98
N THR A 79 14.64 18.12 -18.91
CA THR A 79 14.72 19.58 -18.82
C THR A 79 13.80 20.12 -17.73
N ILE A 80 12.57 19.64 -17.63
CA ILE A 80 11.63 20.06 -16.57
C ILE A 80 12.22 19.70 -15.21
N ILE A 81 12.59 18.43 -15.04
CA ILE A 81 13.23 17.86 -13.86
C ILE A 81 14.41 18.75 -13.47
N SER A 82 15.43 18.89 -14.32
CA SER A 82 16.64 19.65 -13.98
C SER A 82 16.39 21.14 -13.65
N THR A 83 15.31 21.74 -14.15
CA THR A 83 14.96 23.14 -13.87
C THR A 83 14.08 23.34 -12.63
N LEU A 84 13.49 22.27 -12.05
CA LEU A 84 12.61 22.36 -10.88
C LEU A 84 13.30 23.01 -9.68
N SER A 85 14.54 22.62 -9.38
CA SER A 85 15.30 23.17 -8.25
C SER A 85 15.56 24.67 -8.38
N ILE A 86 15.73 25.15 -9.60
CA ILE A 86 16.04 26.55 -9.93
C ILE A 86 14.77 27.39 -9.93
N LYS A 87 13.76 26.96 -10.70
CA LYS A 87 12.52 27.74 -10.90
C LYS A 87 11.53 27.57 -9.77
N SER A 88 11.57 26.44 -9.04
CA SER A 88 10.59 26.09 -8.00
C SER A 88 11.27 25.68 -6.67
N PRO A 89 12.16 26.51 -6.08
CA PRO A 89 12.95 26.16 -4.89
C PRO A 89 12.11 25.94 -3.62
N MET A 90 10.83 26.30 -3.66
CA MET A 90 9.91 26.20 -2.53
C MET A 90 9.06 24.92 -2.55
N LEU A 91 9.38 23.96 -3.42
CA LEU A 91 8.69 22.68 -3.50
C LEU A 91 8.74 21.94 -2.16
N THR A 92 7.56 21.49 -1.73
CA THR A 92 7.37 20.68 -0.52
C THR A 92 6.99 19.24 -0.86
N HIS A 93 6.54 18.99 -2.08
CA HIS A 93 6.10 17.69 -2.56
C HIS A 93 6.60 17.50 -3.99
N VAL A 94 7.36 16.44 -4.22
CA VAL A 94 7.82 16.02 -5.54
C VAL A 94 7.54 14.54 -5.72
N GLU A 95 6.84 14.21 -6.78
CA GLU A 95 6.47 12.84 -7.13
C GLU A 95 6.80 12.63 -8.60
N CYS A 96 7.55 11.57 -8.89
CA CYS A 96 7.84 11.13 -10.25
C CYS A 96 7.40 9.67 -10.38
N LEU A 97 6.28 9.48 -11.06
CA LEU A 97 5.64 8.20 -11.30
C LEU A 97 6.19 7.60 -12.60
N GLN A 98 6.21 6.26 -12.65
CA GLN A 98 6.48 5.42 -13.82
C GLN A 98 7.59 5.95 -14.77
N ALA A 99 8.75 5.31 -14.72
CA ALA A 99 9.54 5.00 -15.91
C ALA A 99 10.14 3.60 -15.70
N SER A 100 10.57 2.95 -16.79
CA SER A 100 11.20 1.64 -16.66
C SER A 100 12.35 1.70 -15.65
N VAL A 101 12.47 0.67 -14.79
CA VAL A 101 13.45 0.59 -13.69
C VAL A 101 14.90 0.75 -14.18
N PHE A 102 15.13 0.66 -15.49
CA PHE A 102 16.44 0.60 -16.13
C PHE A 102 16.91 1.90 -16.78
N ASP A 103 16.15 3.01 -16.73
CA ASP A 103 16.62 4.27 -17.32
C ASP A 103 17.68 4.96 -16.44
N GLN A 104 18.95 4.80 -16.84
CA GLN A 104 20.08 5.45 -16.17
C GLN A 104 20.05 6.98 -16.26
N SER A 105 19.42 7.58 -17.25
CA SER A 105 19.40 9.04 -17.35
C SER A 105 18.46 9.70 -16.35
N ALA A 106 17.40 9.00 -15.93
CA ALA A 106 16.44 9.45 -14.93
C ALA A 106 17.08 9.61 -13.55
N HIS A 107 17.92 8.64 -13.14
CA HIS A 107 18.51 8.64 -11.80
C HIS A 107 19.38 9.87 -11.54
N VAL A 108 20.19 10.29 -12.53
CA VAL A 108 21.08 11.44 -12.40
C VAL A 108 20.27 12.72 -12.25
N ALA A 109 19.25 12.89 -13.10
CA ALA A 109 18.44 14.10 -13.13
C ALA A 109 17.64 14.27 -11.82
N LEU A 110 17.01 13.19 -11.34
CA LEU A 110 16.28 13.19 -10.06
C LEU A 110 17.23 13.46 -8.88
N SER A 111 18.39 12.83 -8.86
CA SER A 111 19.40 13.01 -7.81
C SER A 111 19.91 14.45 -7.74
N ALA A 112 20.13 15.11 -8.88
CA ALA A 112 20.60 16.50 -8.93
C ALA A 112 19.60 17.51 -8.33
N ILE A 113 18.30 17.25 -8.47
CA ILE A 113 17.25 18.15 -8.01
C ILE A 113 17.13 18.14 -6.50
N VAL A 114 17.13 16.93 -5.96
CA VAL A 114 16.98 16.67 -4.53
C VAL A 114 17.91 17.55 -3.71
N HIS A 115 19.19 17.66 -4.09
CA HIS A 115 20.22 18.43 -3.39
C HIS A 115 19.90 19.92 -3.16
N ASN A 116 18.99 20.48 -3.96
CA ASN A 116 18.66 21.91 -3.93
C ASN A 116 17.32 22.21 -3.26
N MET A 117 16.58 21.18 -2.81
CA MET A 117 15.22 21.34 -2.31
C MET A 117 15.10 21.17 -0.80
N ARG A 118 15.50 22.22 -0.07
CA ARG A 118 15.54 22.24 1.41
C ARG A 118 14.17 22.17 2.10
N LYS A 119 13.09 22.43 1.37
CA LYS A 119 11.71 22.49 1.90
C LYS A 119 10.90 21.21 1.64
N LEU A 120 11.52 20.17 1.08
CA LEU A 120 10.82 18.91 0.81
C LEU A 120 10.25 18.32 2.09
N ARG A 121 9.00 17.88 1.97
CA ARG A 121 8.23 17.16 2.98
C ARG A 121 7.79 15.78 2.50
N VAL A 122 7.53 15.67 1.21
CA VAL A 122 7.11 14.43 0.55
C VAL A 122 7.96 14.23 -0.70
N VAL A 123 8.56 13.05 -0.82
CA VAL A 123 9.25 12.60 -2.04
C VAL A 123 8.68 11.26 -2.47
N CYS A 124 8.48 11.06 -3.76
CA CYS A 124 7.98 9.80 -4.29
C CYS A 124 8.70 9.43 -5.59
N PHE A 125 9.60 8.45 -5.50
CA PHE A 125 10.43 7.91 -6.57
C PHE A 125 10.42 6.36 -6.54
N PRO A 126 9.28 5.71 -6.83
CA PRO A 126 9.09 4.27 -6.64
C PRO A 126 9.90 3.39 -7.62
N SER A 127 10.39 3.96 -8.72
CA SER A 127 11.04 3.20 -9.80
C SER A 127 12.45 3.70 -10.14
N HIS A 128 12.97 4.68 -9.39
CA HIS A 128 14.26 5.31 -9.70
C HIS A 128 15.18 5.31 -8.49
N ALA A 129 16.31 4.65 -8.65
CA ALA A 129 17.39 4.71 -7.69
C ALA A 129 17.91 6.14 -7.58
N LEU A 130 18.17 6.61 -6.37
CA LEU A 130 18.90 7.86 -6.15
C LEU A 130 20.39 7.56 -6.03
N THR A 131 21.23 8.55 -6.35
CA THR A 131 22.65 8.47 -5.97
C THR A 131 22.77 8.47 -4.45
N THR A 132 23.83 7.86 -3.93
CA THR A 132 24.13 7.84 -2.49
C THR A 132 24.15 9.25 -1.91
N THR A 133 24.74 10.21 -2.62
CA THR A 133 24.78 11.62 -2.21
C THR A 133 23.40 12.24 -2.09
N ALA A 134 22.51 12.02 -3.06
CA ALA A 134 21.15 12.53 -3.04
C ALA A 134 20.34 11.91 -1.92
N LEU A 135 20.52 10.61 -1.68
CA LEU A 135 19.84 9.89 -0.62
C LEU A 135 20.31 10.32 0.78
N SER A 136 21.62 10.51 0.98
CA SER A 136 22.17 11.10 2.21
C SER A 136 21.64 12.52 2.43
N TYR A 137 21.52 13.33 1.36
CA TYR A 137 20.91 14.65 1.46
C TYR A 137 19.44 14.56 1.91
N LEU A 138 18.63 13.69 1.31
CA LEU A 138 17.24 13.47 1.75
C LEU A 138 17.16 13.07 3.22
N ALA A 139 18.02 12.13 3.64
CA ALA A 139 18.08 11.67 5.02
C ALA A 139 18.40 12.80 6.01
N SER A 140 19.10 13.84 5.57
CA SER A 140 19.44 15.01 6.38
C SER A 140 18.33 16.08 6.44
N LEU A 141 17.27 15.96 5.65
CA LEU A 141 16.25 17.00 5.56
C LEU A 141 15.38 17.06 6.83
N PRO A 142 15.31 18.21 7.54
CA PRO A 142 14.59 18.34 8.80
C PRO A 142 13.06 18.40 8.63
N ASN A 143 12.58 18.45 7.39
CA ASN A 143 11.15 18.57 7.08
C ASN A 143 10.60 17.36 6.33
N LEU A 144 11.40 16.32 6.07
CA LEU A 144 10.97 15.17 5.26
C LEU A 144 10.14 14.20 6.09
N HIS A 145 8.82 14.15 5.85
CA HIS A 145 7.88 13.34 6.63
C HIS A 145 7.47 12.06 5.90
N THR A 146 7.46 12.08 4.56
CA THR A 146 7.04 10.94 3.73
C THR A 146 8.03 10.71 2.61
N ALA A 147 8.44 9.45 2.43
CA ALA A 147 9.34 9.08 1.35
C ALA A 147 8.91 7.75 0.69
N THR A 148 8.76 7.75 -0.62
CA THR A 148 8.69 6.53 -1.44
C THR A 148 9.97 6.42 -2.24
N LEU A 149 10.75 5.36 -2.04
CA LEU A 149 12.11 5.22 -2.56
C LEU A 149 12.31 3.86 -3.23
N PHE A 150 13.12 3.83 -4.29
CA PHE A 150 13.59 2.60 -4.90
C PHE A 150 15.00 2.22 -4.43
N ILE A 151 15.15 0.97 -3.99
CA ILE A 151 16.38 0.36 -3.52
C ILE A 151 16.87 -0.65 -4.58
N PRO A 152 17.82 -0.27 -5.45
CA PRO A 152 18.44 -1.21 -6.39
C PRO A 152 19.27 -2.28 -5.67
N GLU A 153 19.46 -3.39 -6.37
CA GLU A 153 20.23 -4.56 -5.90
C GLU A 153 21.70 -4.20 -5.62
N LYS A 154 22.27 -4.75 -4.53
CA LYS A 154 23.72 -4.72 -4.23
C LYS A 154 24.33 -3.33 -4.07
N GLN A 155 23.53 -2.30 -3.82
CA GLN A 155 24.05 -0.94 -3.67
C GLN A 155 24.43 -0.64 -2.21
N PRO A 156 25.61 -0.01 -1.97
CA PRO A 156 26.13 0.22 -0.62
C PRO A 156 25.46 1.39 0.11
N TYR A 157 24.21 1.74 -0.21
CA TYR A 157 23.51 2.88 0.39
C TYR A 157 23.47 2.80 1.91
N SER A 158 23.19 1.62 2.42
CA SER A 158 22.98 1.39 3.85
C SER A 158 24.23 1.81 4.63
N LYS A 159 25.43 1.45 4.15
CA LYS A 159 26.71 1.82 4.79
C LYS A 159 26.97 3.32 4.76
N ALA A 160 26.69 3.98 3.63
CA ALA A 160 26.95 5.41 3.49
C ALA A 160 25.98 6.25 4.33
N ILE A 161 24.70 5.88 4.34
CA ILE A 161 23.66 6.61 5.08
C ILE A 161 23.76 6.33 6.58
N ALA A 162 24.17 5.12 6.98
CA ALA A 162 24.43 4.78 8.38
C ALA A 162 25.53 5.62 9.03
N THR A 163 26.33 6.36 8.25
CA THR A 163 27.30 7.32 8.81
C THR A 163 26.64 8.61 9.33
N LEU A 164 25.38 8.87 8.99
CA LEU A 164 24.65 10.04 9.46
C LEU A 164 24.18 9.82 10.91
N ASP A 165 24.26 10.88 11.71
CA ASP A 165 23.64 10.91 13.03
C ASP A 165 22.11 11.02 12.84
N ALA A 166 21.39 9.94 13.16
CA ALA A 166 19.94 9.79 12.99
C ALA A 166 19.42 10.08 11.56
N PRO A 167 19.67 9.17 10.58
CA PRO A 167 19.14 9.32 9.23
C PRO A 167 17.61 9.40 9.25
N PHE A 168 17.05 10.30 8.43
CA PHE A 168 15.61 10.51 8.29
C PHE A 168 14.91 10.95 9.59
N ALA A 169 15.57 11.78 10.43
CA ALA A 169 15.10 12.30 11.73
C ALA A 169 13.60 12.73 11.87
N PRO A 170 12.90 13.24 10.84
CA PRO A 170 11.48 13.60 10.94
C PRO A 170 10.53 12.65 10.19
N LEU A 171 11.03 11.55 9.62
CA LEU A 171 10.27 10.67 8.73
C LEU A 171 9.21 9.88 9.51
N GLN A 172 7.96 9.97 9.05
CA GLN A 172 6.80 9.33 9.66
C GLN A 172 6.27 8.17 8.80
N ALA A 173 6.40 8.29 7.47
CA ALA A 173 5.93 7.28 6.53
C ALA A 173 7.00 6.96 5.49
N ILE A 174 7.25 5.68 5.26
CA ILE A 174 8.18 5.21 4.23
C ILE A 174 7.57 4.09 3.40
N THR A 175 7.73 4.19 2.08
CA THR A 175 7.41 3.12 1.13
C THR A 175 8.68 2.74 0.39
N LEU A 176 9.12 1.50 0.55
CA LEU A 176 10.31 0.99 -0.09
C LEU A 176 9.91 0.08 -1.26
N HIS A 177 10.38 0.44 -2.44
CA HIS A 177 10.41 -0.47 -3.58
C HIS A 177 11.83 -1.05 -3.65
N SER A 178 12.00 -2.35 -3.82
CA SER A 178 13.34 -2.94 -3.89
C SER A 178 13.42 -3.97 -5.00
N ALA A 179 14.61 -4.15 -5.58
CA ALA A 179 14.87 -5.26 -6.49
C ALA A 179 14.90 -6.63 -5.78
N GLY A 180 15.09 -6.65 -4.46
CA GLY A 180 15.13 -7.87 -3.65
C GLY A 180 14.90 -7.63 -2.15
N TRP A 181 14.55 -8.70 -1.44
CA TRP A 181 14.26 -8.65 0.00
C TRP A 181 15.48 -8.40 0.87
N ASP A 182 16.66 -8.92 0.51
CA ASP A 182 17.89 -8.71 1.30
C ASP A 182 18.29 -7.23 1.35
N ASP A 183 18.29 -6.54 0.21
CA ASP A 183 18.61 -5.11 0.14
C ASP A 183 17.57 -4.28 0.91
N LEU A 184 16.28 -4.66 0.83
CA LEU A 184 15.20 -4.00 1.55
C LEU A 184 15.36 -4.13 3.07
N ILE A 185 15.69 -5.33 3.54
CA ILE A 185 15.90 -5.63 4.96
C ILE A 185 17.12 -4.87 5.48
N ALA A 186 18.26 -4.94 4.78
CA ALA A 186 19.47 -4.22 5.15
C ALA A 186 19.24 -2.70 5.21
N PHE A 187 18.50 -2.15 4.25
CA PHE A 187 18.12 -0.74 4.27
C PHE A 187 17.21 -0.41 5.46
N THR A 188 16.20 -1.24 5.72
CA THR A 188 15.25 -1.03 6.82
C THR A 188 15.95 -1.07 8.18
N GLU A 189 16.90 -1.98 8.36
CA GLU A 189 17.67 -2.10 9.59
C GLU A 189 18.53 -0.87 9.88
N GLN A 190 19.24 -0.37 8.86
CA GLN A 190 20.27 0.65 9.03
C GLN A 190 19.76 2.08 8.87
N VAL A 191 18.70 2.28 8.10
CA VAL A 191 18.29 3.62 7.64
C VAL A 191 16.91 4.04 8.15
N VAL A 192 15.97 3.11 8.32
CA VAL A 192 14.60 3.46 8.73
C VAL A 192 14.57 3.84 10.21
N PRO A 193 14.07 5.03 10.56
CA PRO A 193 14.16 5.53 11.93
C PRO A 193 13.29 4.75 12.90
N ALA A 194 13.65 4.81 14.18
CA ALA A 194 12.95 4.10 15.27
C ALA A 194 11.51 4.57 15.51
N TYR A 195 11.19 5.82 15.18
CA TYR A 195 9.87 6.45 15.40
C TYR A 195 8.98 6.48 14.13
N ILE A 196 9.27 5.63 13.14
CA ILE A 196 8.44 5.47 11.95
C ILE A 196 7.01 5.01 12.35
N ARG A 197 5.99 5.56 11.69
CA ARG A 197 4.57 5.22 11.92
C ARG A 197 4.01 4.31 10.83
N GLU A 198 4.38 4.58 9.59
CA GLU A 198 3.89 3.84 8.44
C GLU A 198 5.06 3.25 7.66
N PHE A 199 5.05 1.94 7.50
CA PHE A 199 6.03 1.22 6.72
C PHE A 199 5.33 0.43 5.62
N ALA A 200 5.72 0.66 4.38
CA ALA A 200 5.30 -0.11 3.24
C ALA A 200 6.51 -0.64 2.48
N ALA A 201 6.41 -1.86 1.96
CA ALA A 201 7.44 -2.51 1.18
C ALA A 201 6.81 -3.20 -0.04
N THR A 202 7.43 -3.05 -1.19
CA THR A 202 7.06 -3.76 -2.41
C THR A 202 8.31 -4.29 -3.10
N VAL A 203 8.34 -5.60 -3.32
CA VAL A 203 9.38 -6.24 -4.13
C VAL A 203 8.69 -6.83 -5.37
N PRO A 204 9.02 -6.36 -6.59
CA PRO A 204 8.50 -6.98 -7.79
C PRO A 204 9.12 -8.37 -7.94
N ILE A 205 8.32 -9.36 -8.37
CA ILE A 205 8.81 -10.73 -8.55
C ILE A 205 9.35 -10.87 -9.98
N ASN A 206 10.44 -10.16 -10.27
CA ASN A 206 11.27 -10.44 -11.43
C ASN A 206 12.16 -11.65 -11.10
N GLN A 207 11.64 -12.83 -11.47
CA GLN A 207 12.28 -14.14 -11.56
C GLN A 207 12.86 -14.82 -10.31
N GLN A 208 13.16 -14.17 -9.17
CA GLN A 208 13.69 -14.89 -7.97
C GLN A 208 13.38 -14.30 -6.58
N ALA A 209 12.67 -13.17 -6.46
CA ALA A 209 12.56 -12.48 -5.17
C ALA A 209 11.34 -12.87 -4.31
N ILE A 210 11.05 -14.17 -4.13
CA ILE A 210 10.09 -14.57 -3.08
C ILE A 210 10.76 -14.38 -1.72
N ILE A 211 10.08 -13.72 -0.78
CA ILE A 211 10.57 -13.61 0.58
C ILE A 211 10.69 -15.00 1.24
N THR A 212 11.83 -15.27 1.87
CA THR A 212 12.04 -16.50 2.63
C THR A 212 11.53 -16.33 4.07
N ALA A 213 11.26 -17.43 4.78
CA ALA A 213 10.83 -17.40 6.18
C ALA A 213 11.85 -16.65 7.07
N ALA A 214 13.16 -16.86 6.82
CA ALA A 214 14.23 -16.18 7.54
C ALA A 214 14.23 -14.66 7.29
N GLN A 215 14.05 -14.24 6.04
CA GLN A 215 13.95 -12.82 5.67
C GLN A 215 12.71 -12.18 6.29
N LEU A 216 11.55 -12.84 6.22
CA LEU A 216 10.33 -12.35 6.87
C LEU A 216 10.53 -12.18 8.37
N ARG A 217 11.09 -13.20 9.06
CA ARG A 217 11.37 -13.15 10.49
C ARG A 217 12.34 -12.03 10.86
N GLN A 218 13.38 -11.81 10.05
CA GLN A 218 14.33 -10.72 10.27
C GLN A 218 13.63 -9.36 10.12
N LEU A 219 12.86 -9.18 9.03
CA LEU A 219 12.14 -7.95 8.77
C LEU A 219 11.12 -7.64 9.87
N THR A 220 10.31 -8.62 10.26
CA THR A 220 9.32 -8.46 11.33
C THR A 220 9.97 -8.14 12.66
N SER A 221 11.15 -8.71 12.96
CA SER A 221 11.93 -8.37 14.16
C SER A 221 12.43 -6.92 14.14
N ILE A 222 12.92 -6.44 12.99
CA ILE A 222 13.34 -5.05 12.82
C ILE A 222 12.16 -4.09 13.01
N LEU A 223 11.02 -4.41 12.39
CA LEU A 223 9.79 -3.60 12.47
C LEU A 223 9.20 -3.60 13.88
N ALA A 224 9.23 -4.75 14.57
CA ALA A 224 8.78 -4.89 15.95
C ALA A 224 9.55 -4.00 16.94
N ALA A 225 10.81 -3.70 16.65
CA ALA A 225 11.59 -2.77 17.46
C ALA A 225 11.12 -1.30 17.31
N LYS A 226 10.31 -0.98 16.30
CA LYS A 226 9.80 0.38 16.00
C LYS A 226 8.50 0.64 16.77
N ARG A 227 8.61 1.18 17.99
CA ARG A 227 7.50 1.29 18.96
C ARG A 227 6.31 2.15 18.52
N THR A 228 6.50 3.02 17.53
CA THR A 228 5.48 3.97 17.04
C THR A 228 4.74 3.47 15.81
N LEU A 229 5.05 2.26 15.33
CA LEU A 229 4.53 1.71 14.10
C LEU A 229 3.02 1.43 14.24
N THR A 230 2.23 2.04 13.37
CA THR A 230 0.77 1.91 13.29
C THR A 230 0.33 1.24 12.00
N SER A 231 1.15 1.25 10.95
CA SER A 231 0.83 0.63 9.66
C SER A 231 2.01 -0.16 9.10
N ILE A 232 1.75 -1.40 8.70
CA ILE A 232 2.65 -2.27 7.96
C ILE A 232 1.94 -2.77 6.71
N VAL A 233 2.56 -2.54 5.55
CA VAL A 233 2.12 -3.08 4.27
C VAL A 233 3.28 -3.77 3.58
N LEU A 234 3.24 -5.09 3.46
CA LEU A 234 4.23 -5.86 2.70
C LEU A 234 3.53 -6.47 1.49
N ASN A 235 4.06 -6.22 0.30
CA ASN A 235 3.50 -6.72 -0.95
C ASN A 235 4.62 -7.32 -1.81
N ASP A 236 4.44 -8.57 -2.21
CA ASP A 236 5.18 -9.18 -3.30
C ASP A 236 4.33 -8.98 -4.57
N ASN A 237 4.71 -8.07 -5.47
CA ASN A 237 3.85 -7.75 -6.61
C ASN A 237 4.21 -8.63 -7.81
N ASN A 238 3.28 -9.47 -8.26
CA ASN A 238 3.42 -10.21 -9.52
C ASN A 238 2.12 -10.52 -10.24
N ALA A 239 1.68 -9.60 -11.08
CA ALA A 239 0.53 -9.85 -11.94
C ALA A 239 0.72 -11.03 -12.94
N ASN A 240 1.94 -11.54 -13.17
CA ASN A 240 2.26 -12.31 -14.37
C ASN A 240 2.71 -13.77 -14.16
N ILE A 241 2.99 -14.25 -12.94
CA ILE A 241 3.53 -15.61 -12.76
C ILE A 241 2.53 -16.54 -12.06
N ILE A 242 1.80 -17.30 -12.88
CA ILE A 242 0.79 -18.30 -12.48
C ILE A 242 1.40 -19.69 -12.22
N ARG A 243 2.72 -19.92 -12.41
CA ARG A 243 3.24 -21.30 -12.51
C ARG A 243 4.43 -21.59 -11.61
N GLY A 244 4.21 -22.51 -10.66
CA GLY A 244 5.20 -23.52 -10.26
C GLY A 244 6.18 -23.19 -9.13
N TRP A 245 5.89 -22.20 -8.29
CA TRP A 245 6.86 -21.82 -7.25
C TRP A 245 6.80 -22.75 -6.05
N GLY A 246 8.00 -23.08 -5.55
CA GLY A 246 8.19 -23.81 -4.31
C GLY A 246 7.49 -23.10 -3.16
N GLN A 247 6.84 -23.88 -2.30
CA GLN A 247 6.15 -23.38 -1.13
C GLN A 247 7.17 -22.65 -0.24
N SER A 248 7.05 -21.33 -0.15
CA SER A 248 7.57 -20.58 0.98
C SER A 248 6.78 -21.06 2.20
N ASN A 249 7.39 -21.96 2.97
CA ASN A 249 6.84 -22.48 4.22
C ASN A 249 7.02 -21.42 5.30
N PHE A 250 6.15 -20.42 5.30
CA PHE A 250 6.06 -19.49 6.43
C PHE A 250 5.29 -20.15 7.55
N SER A 251 5.81 -19.99 8.74
CA SER A 251 5.17 -20.41 9.97
C SER A 251 4.67 -19.21 10.75
N PRO A 252 3.69 -19.41 11.65
CA PRO A 252 3.32 -18.41 12.65
C PRO A 252 4.52 -17.79 13.38
N LEU A 253 5.61 -18.55 13.58
CA LEU A 253 6.82 -18.09 14.27
C LEU A 253 7.54 -16.94 13.54
N ASP A 254 7.44 -16.89 12.21
CA ASP A 254 8.09 -15.85 11.41
C ASP A 254 7.41 -14.48 11.55
N MET A 255 6.16 -14.50 12.01
CA MET A 255 5.36 -13.31 12.29
C MET A 255 5.27 -12.93 13.77
N MET A 256 5.69 -13.82 14.67
CA MET A 256 5.63 -13.61 16.13
C MET A 256 6.18 -12.26 16.59
N PRO A 257 7.29 -11.71 16.02
CA PRO A 257 7.78 -10.40 16.45
C PRO A 257 6.74 -9.28 16.30
N LEU A 258 5.89 -9.32 15.26
CA LEU A 258 4.86 -8.30 15.04
C LEU A 258 3.81 -8.27 16.16
N LEU A 259 3.63 -9.37 16.90
CA LEU A 259 2.69 -9.41 18.02
C LEU A 259 3.11 -8.48 19.19
N SER A 260 4.34 -7.99 19.20
CA SER A 260 4.77 -6.96 20.15
C SER A 260 4.31 -5.53 19.76
N CYS A 261 3.81 -5.34 18.53
CA CYS A 261 3.37 -4.04 18.01
C CYS A 261 1.94 -3.71 18.44
N SER A 262 1.68 -3.59 19.75
CA SER A 262 0.32 -3.31 20.28
C SER A 262 -0.35 -2.02 19.76
N GLY A 263 0.43 -1.13 19.14
CA GLY A 263 -0.04 0.10 18.48
C GLY A 263 -0.50 -0.10 17.03
N LEU A 264 -0.39 -1.30 16.46
CA LEU A 264 -0.66 -1.53 15.05
C LEU A 264 -2.17 -1.45 14.74
N GLU A 265 -2.51 -0.59 13.77
CA GLU A 265 -3.87 -0.35 13.30
C GLU A 265 -4.09 -0.95 11.91
N HIS A 266 -3.05 -1.02 11.08
CA HIS A 266 -3.10 -1.54 9.72
C HIS A 266 -2.01 -2.59 9.50
N LEU A 267 -2.41 -3.81 9.18
CA LEU A 267 -1.51 -4.90 8.81
C LEU A 267 -1.97 -5.51 7.49
N SER A 268 -1.15 -5.36 6.46
CA SER A 268 -1.38 -5.94 5.14
C SER A 268 -0.16 -6.76 4.73
N LEU A 269 -0.35 -8.06 4.51
CA LEU A 269 0.68 -9.02 4.14
C LEU A 269 0.25 -9.73 2.86
N GLU A 270 0.44 -9.04 1.75
CA GLU A 270 0.16 -9.53 0.41
C GLU A 270 1.40 -10.24 -0.16
N LEU A 271 1.87 -11.24 0.57
CA LEU A 271 3.06 -12.01 0.25
C LEU A 271 2.66 -13.31 -0.48
N TYR A 272 3.49 -13.76 -1.42
CA TYR A 272 3.30 -15.06 -2.06
C TYR A 272 3.80 -16.17 -1.14
N CYS A 273 2.89 -16.79 -0.39
CA CYS A 273 3.20 -17.91 0.51
C CYS A 273 2.06 -18.92 0.62
N ALA A 274 2.39 -20.13 1.09
CA ALA A 274 1.40 -21.16 1.33
C ALA A 274 0.55 -20.81 2.57
N GLU A 275 -0.76 -20.71 2.40
CA GLU A 275 -1.71 -20.35 3.48
C GLU A 275 -1.80 -21.42 4.59
N ALA A 276 -1.25 -22.61 4.36
CA ALA A 276 -1.50 -23.80 5.17
C ALA A 276 -1.05 -23.68 6.63
N GLU A 277 -0.09 -22.83 6.98
CA GLU A 277 0.38 -22.75 8.38
C GLU A 277 -0.37 -21.69 9.21
N PHE A 278 -1.12 -20.80 8.57
CA PHE A 278 -1.93 -19.79 9.27
C PHE A 278 -3.29 -20.40 9.64
N GLY A 279 -3.40 -20.85 10.89
CA GLY A 279 -4.64 -21.40 11.45
C GLY A 279 -5.25 -20.55 12.57
N ASP A 280 -6.38 -21.01 13.10
CA ASP A 280 -7.16 -20.29 14.12
C ASP A 280 -6.34 -19.91 15.37
N ALA A 281 -5.43 -20.77 15.82
CA ALA A 281 -4.58 -20.52 16.99
C ALA A 281 -3.65 -19.30 16.80
N PHE A 282 -3.11 -19.12 15.60
CA PHE A 282 -2.29 -17.97 15.27
C PHE A 282 -3.14 -16.70 15.18
N VAL A 283 -4.26 -16.76 14.47
CA VAL A 283 -5.17 -15.60 14.34
C VAL A 283 -5.68 -15.15 15.71
N HIS A 284 -6.00 -16.08 16.61
CA HIS A 284 -6.35 -15.78 18.00
C HIS A 284 -5.24 -15.02 18.74
N SER A 285 -4.01 -15.52 18.64
CA SER A 285 -2.84 -14.89 19.26
C SER A 285 -2.60 -13.49 18.69
N LEU A 286 -2.77 -13.33 17.38
CA LEU A 286 -2.64 -12.05 16.69
C LEU A 286 -3.73 -11.06 17.10
N ALA A 287 -4.99 -11.49 17.12
CA ALA A 287 -6.12 -10.64 17.51
C ALA A 287 -5.96 -10.12 18.94
N LYS A 288 -5.53 -10.99 19.88
CA LYS A 288 -5.24 -10.61 21.27
C LYS A 288 -4.08 -9.61 21.38
N ALA A 289 -3.03 -9.82 20.60
CA ALA A 289 -1.84 -9.00 20.65
C ALA A 289 -2.04 -7.61 20.01
N LEU A 290 -2.93 -7.51 19.02
CA LEU A 290 -3.18 -6.32 18.21
C LEU A 290 -4.63 -5.81 18.36
N PRO A 291 -5.06 -5.38 19.56
CA PRO A 291 -6.45 -5.01 19.80
C PRO A 291 -6.90 -3.73 19.07
N LYS A 292 -5.95 -2.91 18.59
CA LYS A 292 -6.22 -1.67 17.85
C LYS A 292 -6.37 -1.86 16.35
N LEU A 293 -6.30 -3.11 15.87
CA LEU A 293 -6.33 -3.40 14.45
C LEU A 293 -7.68 -2.96 13.83
N ARG A 294 -7.57 -2.13 12.79
CA ARG A 294 -8.69 -1.63 11.96
C ARG A 294 -8.70 -2.29 10.60
N TYR A 295 -7.53 -2.61 10.07
CA TYR A 295 -7.38 -3.29 8.79
C TYR A 295 -6.45 -4.47 8.96
N LEU A 296 -6.95 -5.65 8.61
CA LEU A 296 -6.15 -6.84 8.45
C LEU A 296 -6.32 -7.35 7.04
N ALA A 297 -5.22 -7.51 6.31
CA ALA A 297 -5.23 -8.30 5.11
C ALA A 297 -4.12 -9.34 5.12
N PHE A 298 -4.54 -10.60 5.11
CA PHE A 298 -3.67 -11.67 4.68
C PHE A 298 -3.92 -11.94 3.21
N PHE A 299 -2.82 -12.06 2.48
CA PHE A 299 -2.74 -12.53 1.10
C PHE A 299 -3.23 -11.52 0.06
N PRO A 300 -2.72 -11.60 -1.17
CA PRO A 300 -3.01 -10.61 -2.19
C PRO A 300 -4.49 -10.67 -2.58
N ALA A 301 -5.16 -9.52 -2.55
CA ALA A 301 -6.59 -9.43 -2.80
C ALA A 301 -7.02 -9.92 -4.21
N LEU A 302 -6.10 -9.92 -5.16
CA LEU A 302 -6.40 -10.03 -6.59
C LEU A 302 -5.56 -11.09 -7.31
N ASN A 303 -4.68 -11.79 -6.61
CA ASN A 303 -3.79 -12.73 -7.29
C ASN A 303 -4.46 -14.09 -7.49
N ASP A 304 -4.56 -14.42 -8.76
CA ASP A 304 -4.93 -15.69 -9.37
C ASP A 304 -4.00 -16.87 -8.99
N SER A 305 -3.16 -16.73 -7.96
CA SER A 305 -2.16 -17.71 -7.61
C SER A 305 -2.72 -18.77 -6.66
N VAL A 306 -2.74 -20.00 -7.17
CA VAL A 306 -2.76 -21.33 -6.51
C VAL A 306 -3.56 -21.45 -5.20
N ILE A 307 -4.56 -22.32 -5.27
CA ILE A 307 -5.46 -22.79 -4.20
C ILE A 307 -4.65 -23.52 -3.12
N TYR A 308 -4.00 -22.81 -2.21
CA TYR A 308 -3.59 -23.43 -0.95
C TYR A 308 -4.73 -23.24 0.04
N PRO A 309 -5.35 -24.33 0.54
CA PRO A 309 -6.36 -24.19 1.58
C PRO A 309 -5.69 -23.61 2.83
N SER A 310 -6.15 -22.46 3.28
CA SER A 310 -5.83 -21.96 4.62
C SER A 310 -6.25 -22.98 5.69
N ASN A 311 -5.58 -22.96 6.83
CA ASN A 311 -6.05 -23.66 8.03
C ASN A 311 -6.95 -22.76 8.91
N CYS A 312 -7.21 -21.52 8.49
CA CYS A 312 -8.19 -20.65 9.13
C CYS A 312 -9.59 -21.20 8.91
N THR A 313 -10.39 -21.31 9.96
CA THR A 313 -11.82 -21.58 9.88
C THR A 313 -12.59 -20.29 10.17
N PRO A 314 -13.94 -20.29 10.10
CA PRO A 314 -14.71 -19.13 10.52
C PRO A 314 -14.48 -18.74 12.00
N LEU A 315 -13.93 -19.64 12.82
CA LEU A 315 -13.49 -19.31 14.18
C LEU A 315 -12.43 -18.20 14.21
N SER A 316 -11.53 -18.14 13.21
CA SER A 316 -10.58 -17.03 13.05
C SER A 316 -11.27 -15.67 12.97
N MET A 317 -12.39 -15.58 12.23
CA MET A 317 -13.18 -14.33 12.14
C MET A 317 -13.80 -13.96 13.48
N LEU A 318 -14.26 -14.96 14.24
CA LEU A 318 -14.80 -14.76 15.59
C LEU A 318 -13.73 -14.23 16.54
N HIS A 319 -12.50 -14.76 16.50
CA HIS A 319 -11.39 -14.27 17.31
C HIS A 319 -11.03 -12.81 17.00
N MET A 320 -11.06 -12.43 15.72
CA MET A 320 -10.89 -11.04 15.31
C MET A 320 -12.02 -10.16 15.86
N ALA A 321 -13.28 -10.62 15.77
CA ALA A 321 -14.41 -9.88 16.32
C ALA A 321 -14.36 -9.74 17.86
N GLN A 322 -13.81 -10.74 18.55
CA GLN A 322 -13.66 -10.76 20.01
C GLN A 322 -12.62 -9.77 20.52
N HIS A 323 -11.48 -9.66 19.83
CA HIS A 323 -10.31 -8.98 20.35
C HIS A 323 -9.97 -7.67 19.62
N CYS A 324 -10.53 -7.42 18.43
CA CYS A 324 -10.32 -6.21 17.64
C CYS A 324 -11.66 -5.46 17.42
N PRO A 325 -12.16 -4.71 18.43
CA PRO A 325 -13.48 -4.08 18.37
C PRO A 325 -13.60 -2.96 17.32
N HIS A 326 -12.46 -2.42 16.86
CA HIS A 326 -12.39 -1.35 15.86
C HIS A 326 -12.09 -1.87 14.44
N LEU A 327 -12.19 -3.18 14.22
CA LEU A 327 -11.91 -3.77 12.91
C LEU A 327 -12.92 -3.27 11.87
N GLU A 328 -12.43 -2.70 10.77
CA GLU A 328 -13.22 -2.12 9.67
C GLU A 328 -13.15 -2.97 8.40
N SER A 329 -12.00 -3.62 8.17
CA SER A 329 -11.74 -4.45 7.00
C SER A 329 -10.95 -5.69 7.38
N LEU A 330 -11.38 -6.85 6.88
CA LEU A 330 -10.78 -8.15 7.15
C LEU A 330 -10.60 -8.92 5.83
N SER A 331 -9.37 -9.28 5.47
CA SER A 331 -9.07 -10.29 4.44
C SER A 331 -8.51 -11.54 5.09
N ILE A 332 -9.26 -12.64 5.00
CA ILE A 332 -8.90 -13.96 5.50
C ILE A 332 -9.59 -15.02 4.64
N THR A 333 -8.88 -16.07 4.25
CA THR A 333 -9.42 -17.16 3.42
C THR A 333 -9.91 -18.31 4.33
N PRO A 334 -11.18 -18.38 4.78
CA PRO A 334 -11.63 -19.50 5.60
C PRO A 334 -11.70 -20.81 4.78
N ASN A 335 -11.23 -21.90 5.36
CA ASN A 335 -11.46 -23.24 4.87
C ASN A 335 -12.81 -23.77 5.36
N SER A 336 -13.67 -24.15 4.42
CA SER A 336 -15.01 -24.64 4.73
C SER A 336 -15.19 -26.11 5.00
N GLU A 337 -14.13 -26.90 4.93
CA GLU A 337 -14.23 -28.34 5.11
C GLU A 337 -14.47 -28.71 6.59
N ASN A 338 -14.17 -27.80 7.53
CA ASN A 338 -14.27 -28.02 8.98
C ASN A 338 -15.37 -27.18 9.67
N PHE A 339 -16.60 -27.24 9.17
CA PHE A 339 -17.76 -26.52 9.72
C PHE A 339 -18.46 -27.31 10.86
N ASN A 340 -17.74 -27.63 11.94
CA ASN A 340 -18.35 -28.25 13.12
C ASN A 340 -18.73 -27.16 14.15
N ASP A 341 -20.00 -27.17 14.57
CA ASP A 341 -20.66 -26.34 15.58
C ASP A 341 -19.92 -25.08 16.05
N TRP A 342 -20.06 -23.99 15.30
CA TRP A 342 -19.62 -22.69 15.77
C TRP A 342 -20.58 -22.19 16.83
N ALA A 343 -20.21 -22.38 18.09
CA ALA A 343 -20.87 -21.68 19.19
C ALA A 343 -20.64 -20.18 19.00
N VAL A 344 -21.64 -19.48 18.47
CA VAL A 344 -21.59 -18.03 18.32
C VAL A 344 -21.87 -17.45 19.71
N GLY A 345 -20.82 -17.06 20.42
CA GLY A 345 -20.97 -16.20 21.59
C GLY A 345 -21.51 -14.82 21.20
N ASP A 346 -21.81 -13.97 22.17
CA ASP A 346 -22.36 -12.62 21.96
C ASP A 346 -21.34 -11.59 21.40
N PHE A 347 -20.28 -12.06 20.76
CA PHE A 347 -19.21 -11.21 20.26
C PHE A 347 -19.56 -10.61 18.90
N ARG A 348 -19.26 -9.31 18.74
CA ARG A 348 -19.55 -8.55 17.52
C ARG A 348 -18.45 -7.55 17.22
N ALA A 349 -18.14 -7.41 15.94
CA ALA A 349 -17.39 -6.29 15.41
C ALA A 349 -18.30 -5.51 14.45
N PRO A 350 -19.10 -4.57 14.97
CA PRO A 350 -20.04 -3.80 14.17
C PRO A 350 -19.37 -2.84 13.19
N GLU A 351 -18.07 -2.57 13.33
CA GLU A 351 -17.35 -1.67 12.42
C GLU A 351 -16.89 -2.35 11.12
N VAL A 352 -16.93 -3.69 11.04
CA VAL A 352 -16.49 -4.42 9.85
C VAL A 352 -17.46 -4.16 8.70
N ARG A 353 -16.97 -3.50 7.65
CA ARG A 353 -17.74 -3.17 6.43
C ARG A 353 -17.28 -3.96 5.22
N TYR A 354 -16.03 -4.40 5.22
CA TYR A 354 -15.40 -5.10 4.10
C TYR A 354 -14.83 -6.43 4.57
N LEU A 355 -15.31 -7.51 3.96
CA LEU A 355 -14.78 -8.86 4.15
C LEU A 355 -14.24 -9.38 2.83
N GLN A 356 -12.99 -9.79 2.81
CA GLN A 356 -12.40 -10.49 1.69
C GLN A 356 -12.10 -11.93 2.08
N VAL A 357 -12.66 -12.86 1.33
CA VAL A 357 -12.55 -14.30 1.59
C VAL A 357 -11.62 -15.02 0.62
N GLY A 358 -10.94 -14.27 -0.25
CA GLY A 358 -9.97 -14.80 -1.20
C GLY A 358 -10.55 -15.96 -2.02
N ASN A 359 -9.78 -17.05 -2.13
CA ASN A 359 -10.21 -18.27 -2.81
C ASN A 359 -10.89 -19.29 -1.86
N ALA A 360 -11.58 -18.82 -0.81
CA ALA A 360 -12.26 -19.70 0.12
C ALA A 360 -13.30 -20.57 -0.60
N ARG A 361 -13.16 -21.88 -0.46
CA ARG A 361 -14.18 -22.83 -0.90
C ARG A 361 -15.36 -22.72 0.07
N LEU A 362 -16.58 -22.70 -0.46
CA LEU A 362 -17.80 -22.77 0.32
C LEU A 362 -18.79 -23.73 -0.34
N GLU A 363 -19.01 -24.87 0.32
CA GLU A 363 -20.00 -25.84 -0.14
C GLU A 363 -21.43 -25.32 0.04
N THR A 364 -22.31 -25.65 -0.90
CA THR A 364 -23.72 -25.20 -0.92
C THR A 364 -24.46 -25.52 0.38
N ARG A 365 -24.17 -26.65 1.04
CA ARG A 365 -24.80 -27.04 2.32
C ARG A 365 -24.49 -26.08 3.48
N PHE A 366 -23.44 -25.26 3.37
CA PHE A 366 -22.99 -24.36 4.42
C PHE A 366 -23.35 -22.90 4.20
N VAL A 367 -23.87 -22.54 3.03
CA VAL A 367 -24.21 -21.15 2.65
C VAL A 367 -25.08 -20.46 3.71
N LYS A 368 -26.18 -21.09 4.11
CA LYS A 368 -27.10 -20.53 5.14
C LYS A 368 -26.41 -20.36 6.50
N LYS A 369 -25.60 -21.34 6.91
CA LYS A 369 -24.87 -21.30 8.18
C LYS A 369 -23.85 -20.16 8.19
N MET A 370 -23.11 -19.98 7.09
CA MET A 370 -22.16 -18.88 6.92
C MET A 370 -22.85 -17.51 6.93
N ALA A 371 -23.96 -17.35 6.19
CA ALA A 371 -24.71 -16.09 6.20
C ALA A 371 -25.23 -15.71 7.60
N LEU A 372 -25.78 -16.68 8.34
CA LEU A 372 -26.22 -16.48 9.73
C LEU A 372 -25.05 -16.14 10.66
N PHE A 373 -23.93 -16.85 10.51
CA PHE A 373 -22.70 -16.58 11.26
C PHE A 373 -22.22 -15.15 11.04
N LEU A 374 -22.00 -14.74 9.79
CA LEU A 374 -21.55 -13.39 9.43
C LEU A 374 -22.54 -12.31 9.89
N SER A 375 -23.84 -12.52 9.73
CA SER A 375 -24.86 -11.57 10.21
C SER A 375 -24.83 -11.36 11.73
N THR A 376 -24.31 -12.35 12.47
CA THR A 376 -24.22 -12.29 13.92
C THR A 376 -22.96 -11.54 14.36
N ILE A 377 -21.81 -11.85 13.76
CA ILE A 377 -20.52 -11.26 14.17
C ILE A 377 -20.22 -9.91 13.49
N PHE A 378 -20.70 -9.69 12.26
CA PHE A 378 -20.45 -8.49 11.45
C PHE A 378 -21.79 -7.91 10.95
N PRO A 379 -22.63 -7.36 11.84
CA PRO A 379 -23.99 -6.92 11.50
C PRO A 379 -24.04 -5.78 10.46
N ASN A 380 -22.96 -5.01 10.29
CA ASN A 380 -22.88 -3.90 9.32
C ASN A 380 -22.02 -4.23 8.10
N LEU A 381 -21.77 -5.51 7.82
CA LEU A 381 -20.99 -5.93 6.67
C LEU A 381 -21.68 -5.54 5.35
N GLN A 382 -21.00 -4.73 4.53
CA GLN A 382 -21.57 -4.16 3.29
C GLN A 382 -21.07 -4.89 2.05
N HIS A 383 -19.82 -5.35 2.09
CA HIS A 383 -19.14 -5.89 0.92
C HIS A 383 -18.40 -7.18 1.27
N ILE A 384 -18.68 -8.23 0.50
CA ILE A 384 -17.92 -9.48 0.51
C ILE A 384 -17.20 -9.59 -0.84
N ALA A 385 -15.88 -9.72 -0.82
CA ALA A 385 -15.06 -9.94 -2.01
C ALA A 385 -14.51 -11.37 -2.02
N TRP A 386 -14.60 -12.06 -3.16
CA TRP A 386 -14.10 -13.42 -3.34
C TRP A 386 -13.40 -13.59 -4.70
N GLY A 387 -12.51 -14.57 -4.80
CA GLY A 387 -11.77 -14.91 -6.01
C GLY A 387 -12.60 -15.75 -6.97
N HIS A 388 -12.80 -15.25 -8.19
CA HIS A 388 -13.66 -15.87 -9.19
C HIS A 388 -13.00 -17.01 -9.99
N ARG A 389 -11.67 -17.00 -10.14
CA ARG A 389 -11.02 -17.83 -11.18
C ARG A 389 -10.75 -19.28 -10.76
N TYR A 390 -10.55 -19.56 -9.47
CA TYR A 390 -10.05 -20.87 -9.02
C TYR A 390 -10.94 -21.61 -8.02
N THR A 391 -11.89 -20.93 -7.40
CA THR A 391 -12.80 -21.54 -6.42
C THR A 391 -13.86 -22.45 -7.07
N GLY A 392 -13.88 -22.50 -8.40
CA GLY A 392 -14.91 -23.15 -9.19
C GLY A 392 -16.19 -22.32 -9.23
N ARG A 393 -16.96 -22.47 -10.30
CA ARG A 393 -18.24 -21.76 -10.49
C ARG A 393 -19.17 -21.94 -9.29
N GLN A 394 -19.17 -23.11 -8.67
CA GLN A 394 -20.03 -23.42 -7.54
C GLN A 394 -19.70 -22.58 -6.30
N SER A 395 -18.43 -22.46 -5.89
CA SER A 395 -18.07 -21.67 -4.71
C SER A 395 -18.37 -20.17 -4.90
N SER A 396 -18.13 -19.66 -6.11
CA SER A 396 -18.50 -18.28 -6.45
C SER A 396 -20.02 -18.03 -6.33
N LEU A 397 -20.85 -19.00 -6.75
CA LEU A 397 -22.29 -18.94 -6.57
C LEU A 397 -22.68 -19.02 -5.08
N SER A 398 -22.03 -19.89 -4.30
CA SER A 398 -22.24 -19.99 -2.86
C SER A 398 -21.97 -18.66 -2.13
N TRP A 399 -20.87 -17.96 -2.43
CA TRP A 399 -20.55 -16.67 -1.81
C TRP A 399 -21.47 -15.53 -2.25
N ALA A 400 -21.93 -15.55 -3.50
CA ALA A 400 -22.99 -14.64 -3.95
C ALA A 400 -24.29 -14.87 -3.14
N GLU A 401 -24.71 -16.13 -2.96
CA GLU A 401 -25.88 -16.48 -2.16
C GLU A 401 -25.70 -16.11 -0.68
N VAL A 402 -24.50 -16.26 -0.10
CA VAL A 402 -24.19 -15.74 1.25
C VAL A 402 -24.44 -14.23 1.34
N THR A 403 -24.01 -13.48 0.33
CA THR A 403 -24.18 -12.01 0.31
C THR A 403 -25.66 -11.62 0.28
N GLU A 404 -26.48 -12.34 -0.49
CA GLU A 404 -27.93 -12.13 -0.52
C GLU A 404 -28.58 -12.49 0.82
N LEU A 405 -28.23 -13.63 1.40
CA LEU A 405 -28.79 -14.12 2.67
C LEU A 405 -28.36 -13.31 3.88
N LEU A 406 -27.18 -12.70 3.85
CA LEU A 406 -26.65 -11.85 4.92
C LEU A 406 -27.62 -10.72 5.26
N ALA A 407 -28.19 -10.05 4.26
CA ALA A 407 -29.15 -8.97 4.47
C ALA A 407 -30.42 -9.42 5.22
N TYR A 408 -30.88 -10.65 4.98
CA TYR A 408 -31.99 -11.24 5.74
C TYR A 408 -31.56 -11.61 7.15
N GLY A 409 -30.37 -12.20 7.32
CA GLY A 409 -29.80 -12.55 8.61
C GLY A 409 -29.69 -11.33 9.54
N VAL A 410 -29.18 -10.21 9.02
CA VAL A 410 -29.06 -8.95 9.78
C VAL A 410 -30.41 -8.48 10.29
N LYS A 411 -31.44 -8.46 9.43
CA LYS A 411 -32.82 -8.09 9.83
C LYS A 411 -33.39 -9.00 10.92
N ILE A 412 -33.19 -10.32 10.79
CA ILE A 412 -33.64 -11.29 11.79
C ILE A 412 -32.94 -11.02 13.13
N ARG A 413 -31.61 -10.83 13.13
CA ARG A 413 -30.84 -10.52 14.35
C ARG A 413 -31.23 -9.20 14.97
N ASP A 414 -31.58 -8.18 14.19
CA ASP A 414 -32.10 -6.91 14.70
C ASP A 414 -33.45 -7.11 15.40
N GLN A 415 -34.34 -7.93 14.83
CA GLN A 415 -35.65 -8.25 15.43
C GLN A 415 -35.50 -9.04 16.73
N GLU A 416 -34.66 -10.08 16.74
CA GLU A 416 -34.37 -10.87 17.94
C GLU A 416 -33.85 -9.98 19.08
N ARG A 417 -32.93 -9.06 18.77
CA ARG A 417 -32.41 -8.08 19.73
C ARG A 417 -33.49 -7.15 20.24
N ALA A 418 -34.34 -6.64 19.35
CA ALA A 418 -35.44 -5.76 19.73
C ALA A 418 -36.47 -6.50 20.62
N TRP A 419 -36.67 -7.80 20.45
CA TRP A 419 -37.51 -8.61 21.33
C TRP A 419 -36.86 -8.85 22.69
N MET A 420 -35.58 -9.21 22.72
CA MET A 420 -34.84 -9.41 23.97
C MET A 420 -34.79 -8.13 24.81
N ALA A 421 -34.67 -6.96 24.18
CA ALA A 421 -34.69 -5.66 24.86
C ALA A 421 -36.06 -5.26 25.42
N LYS A 422 -37.17 -5.88 24.97
CA LYS A 422 -38.53 -5.62 25.48
C LYS A 422 -38.94 -6.56 26.62
N GLY A 423 -38.22 -7.66 26.81
CA GLY A 423 -38.47 -8.66 27.85
C GLY A 423 -37.72 -8.42 29.16
N GLN A 424 -36.92 -7.36 29.22
CA GLN A 424 -36.26 -6.83 30.43
C GLN A 424 -37.00 -5.58 30.89
#